data_AF-A0A512C1W0-F1
#
_entry.id   AF-A0A512C1W0-F1
#
_cell.length_a   1.000
_cell.length_b   1.000
_cell.length_c   1.000
_cell.angle_alpha   90.00
_cell.angle_beta   90.00
_cell.angle_gamma   90.00
#
_symmetry.space_group_name_H-M   'P 1'
#
loop_
_entity.id
_entity.type
_entity.pdbx_description
1 polymer ?
#
loop_
_entity_poly.entity_id
_entity_poly.type
_entity_poly.pdbx_seq_one_letter_code
_entity_poly.pdbx_strand_id
1 'polypeptide(L)'
;MIDSQSVKTMEAGGPRGFDACKKIKGRKRHIITDTQGHLVALRVHPADIQDRDGAVKVLTSIRALYPWLRHVFADGGYAGDKLRDAVTALGRWTIEIIKRSDAVKGFAVLNRRWVVERTFGWLGLASEEWRALLQPRRISMPHARFTKEFRDEAVRLALTSGRSRREVAAGLGSACRPCATGSTGTASTRSTIHRKTAKRAWPPS
;
A
#
# COMPACT_ATOMS: atom_id res chain seq x y z
N MET A 1 -9.16 3.08 24.05
CA MET A 1 -8.91 4.35 23.34
C MET A 1 -9.12 4.12 21.85
N ILE A 2 -9.81 5.01 21.15
CA ILE A 2 -10.03 4.94 19.70
C ILE A 2 -9.26 6.05 18.99
N ASP A 3 -8.59 5.71 17.90
CA ASP A 3 -7.92 6.67 17.03
C ASP A 3 -7.80 6.15 15.59
N SER A 4 -7.51 7.05 14.64
CA SER A 4 -7.41 6.73 13.22
C SER A 4 -6.11 7.23 12.59
N GLN A 5 -5.55 6.38 11.73
CA GLN A 5 -4.38 6.73 10.94
C GLN A 5 -4.66 6.54 9.45
N SER A 6 -4.52 7.62 8.69
CA SER A 6 -4.55 7.60 7.22
C SER A 6 -3.16 7.29 6.69
N VAL A 7 -3.03 6.25 5.88
CA VAL A 7 -1.75 5.76 5.36
C VAL A 7 -1.84 5.65 3.84
N LYS A 8 -0.77 6.06 3.15
CA LYS A 8 -0.63 5.86 1.70
C LYS A 8 -0.53 4.37 1.40
N THR A 9 -1.36 3.89 0.48
CA THR A 9 -1.29 2.50 0.00
C THR A 9 -0.38 2.39 -1.22
N MET A 10 0.45 1.34 -1.26
CA MET A 10 1.26 0.93 -2.42
C MET A 10 0.41 0.22 -3.49
N GLU A 11 1.03 -0.45 -4.47
CA GLU A 11 0.38 -1.19 -5.59
C GLU A 11 -0.78 -2.12 -5.23
N ALA A 12 -0.90 -2.59 -3.97
CA ALA A 12 -1.96 -3.52 -3.57
C ALA A 12 -3.38 -2.97 -3.83
N GLY A 13 -4.13 -3.63 -4.71
CA GLY A 13 -5.49 -3.24 -5.12
C GLY A 13 -6.51 -3.18 -3.97
N GLY A 14 -7.71 -2.65 -4.26
CA GLY A 14 -8.84 -2.53 -3.33
C GLY A 14 -9.22 -1.07 -3.01
N PRO A 15 -10.31 -0.86 -2.23
CA PRO A 15 -10.88 0.47 -1.98
C PRO A 15 -9.87 1.46 -1.37
N ARG A 16 -9.89 2.70 -1.89
CA ARG A 16 -9.03 3.81 -1.46
C ARG A 16 -9.84 5.09 -1.49
N GLY A 17 -9.49 6.01 -0.61
CA GLY A 17 -10.09 7.32 -0.50
C GLY A 17 -9.05 8.43 -0.45
N PHE A 18 -9.51 9.67 -0.44
CA PHE A 18 -8.68 10.84 -0.21
C PHE A 18 -9.07 11.52 1.09
N ASP A 19 -8.14 11.56 2.04
CA ASP A 19 -8.28 12.33 3.26
C ASP A 19 -7.86 13.77 2.97
N ALA A 20 -8.83 14.67 2.86
CA ALA A 20 -8.58 16.09 2.56
C ALA A 20 -7.82 16.81 3.68
N CYS A 21 -8.06 16.42 4.95
CA CYS A 21 -7.40 17.03 6.10
C CYS A 21 -5.90 16.68 6.11
N LYS A 22 -5.58 15.40 5.89
CA LYS A 22 -4.19 14.92 5.89
C LYS A 22 -3.53 14.99 4.51
N LYS A 23 -4.27 15.36 3.45
CA LYS A 23 -3.86 15.34 2.04
C LYS A 23 -3.27 13.98 1.60
N ILE A 24 -3.85 12.89 2.09
CA ILE A 24 -3.37 11.53 1.84
C ILE A 24 -4.39 10.76 0.99
N LYS A 25 -3.95 10.26 -0.16
CA LYS A 25 -4.68 9.25 -0.92
C LYS A 25 -4.28 7.86 -0.43
N GLY A 26 -5.23 7.10 0.11
CA GLY A 26 -4.94 5.78 0.63
C GLY A 26 -6.07 5.17 1.44
N ARG A 27 -5.70 4.55 2.56
CA ARG A 27 -6.63 3.89 3.49
C ARG A 27 -6.49 4.49 4.87
N LYS A 28 -7.58 4.50 5.61
CA LYS A 28 -7.63 4.91 7.00
C LYS A 28 -7.87 3.69 7.88
N ARG A 29 -7.00 3.50 8.88
CA ARG A 29 -7.06 2.41 9.84
C ARG A 29 -7.62 2.99 11.13
N HIS A 30 -8.79 2.53 11.56
CA HIS A 30 -9.33 2.82 12.88
C HIS A 30 -8.96 1.70 13.81
N ILE A 31 -8.32 2.03 14.93
CA ILE A 31 -7.98 1.05 15.96
C ILE A 31 -8.63 1.41 17.28
N ILE A 32 -8.93 0.38 18.05
CA ILE A 32 -9.27 0.48 19.46
C ILE A 32 -8.21 -0.26 20.22
N THR A 33 -7.61 0.40 21.20
CA THR A 33 -6.68 -0.21 22.14
C THR A 33 -7.25 -0.19 23.55
N ASP A 34 -6.73 -1.05 24.43
CA ASP A 34 -6.94 -0.91 25.87
C ASP A 34 -6.13 0.27 26.45
N THR A 35 -6.10 0.39 27.77
CA THR A 35 -5.34 1.43 28.49
C THR A 35 -3.82 1.21 28.48
N GLN A 36 -3.36 0.00 28.15
CA GLN A 36 -1.95 -0.37 28.10
C GLN A 36 -1.36 -0.33 26.67
N GLY A 37 -2.23 -0.28 25.65
CA GLY A 37 -1.86 -0.22 24.23
C GLY A 37 -2.06 -1.52 23.45
N HIS A 38 -2.68 -2.52 24.07
CA HIS A 38 -3.03 -3.76 23.38
C HIS A 38 -4.18 -3.51 22.41
N LEU A 39 -4.06 -4.07 21.20
CA LEU A 39 -5.06 -3.93 20.15
C LEU A 39 -6.31 -4.75 20.50
N VAL A 40 -7.43 -4.06 20.70
CA VAL A 40 -8.74 -4.66 20.93
C VAL A 40 -9.48 -4.85 19.61
N ALA A 41 -9.35 -3.88 18.70
CA ALA A 41 -9.98 -3.94 17.39
C ALA A 41 -9.24 -3.10 16.36
N LEU A 42 -9.34 -3.53 15.09
CA LEU A 42 -8.82 -2.81 13.95
C LEU A 42 -9.83 -2.93 12.80
N ARG A 43 -10.15 -1.80 12.17
CA ARG A 43 -10.92 -1.78 10.93
C ARG A 43 -10.28 -0.85 9.93
N VAL A 44 -10.12 -1.34 8.70
CA VAL A 44 -9.53 -0.58 7.60
C VAL A 44 -10.63 -0.09 6.66
N HIS A 45 -10.54 1.18 6.32
CA HIS A 45 -11.51 1.90 5.50
C HIS A 45 -10.79 2.67 4.38
N PRO A 46 -11.50 3.05 3.31
CA PRO A 46 -11.08 4.14 2.44
C PRO A 46 -10.77 5.41 3.25
N ALA A 47 -9.76 6.20 2.83
CA ALA A 47 -9.29 7.35 3.62
C ALA A 47 -10.24 8.57 3.63
N ASP A 48 -11.23 8.61 2.74
CA ASP A 48 -12.27 9.64 2.67
C ASP A 48 -13.32 9.51 3.79
N ILE A 49 -13.38 8.36 4.47
CA ILE A 49 -14.28 8.16 5.61
C ILE A 49 -13.86 9.05 6.78
N GLN A 50 -14.82 9.81 7.29
CA GLN A 50 -14.65 10.67 8.46
C GLN A 50 -14.53 9.84 9.75
N ASP A 51 -13.79 10.35 10.73
CA ASP A 51 -13.45 9.60 11.94
C ASP A 51 -14.71 9.25 12.75
N ARG A 52 -15.68 10.17 12.83
CA ARG A 52 -17.02 9.93 13.40
C ARG A 52 -17.76 8.75 12.77
N ASP A 53 -17.72 8.60 11.44
CA ASP A 53 -18.43 7.54 10.72
C ASP A 53 -17.66 6.21 10.80
N GLY A 54 -16.33 6.29 10.77
CA GLY A 54 -15.46 5.13 10.98
C GLY A 54 -15.59 4.54 12.37
N ALA A 55 -15.65 5.38 13.40
CA ALA A 55 -15.81 4.97 14.79
C ALA A 55 -17.06 4.11 15.01
N VAL A 56 -18.21 4.53 14.48
CA VAL A 56 -19.46 3.74 14.58
C VAL A 56 -19.26 2.33 14.02
N LYS A 57 -18.60 2.21 12.85
CA LYS A 57 -18.35 0.92 12.21
C LYS A 57 -17.44 0.01 13.04
N VAL A 58 -16.44 0.57 13.72
CA VAL A 58 -15.53 -0.22 14.57
C VAL A 58 -16.24 -0.62 15.86
N LEU A 59 -16.90 0.32 16.53
CA LEU A 59 -17.62 0.08 17.79
C LEU A 59 -18.73 -0.97 17.62
N THR A 60 -19.47 -0.90 16.51
CA THR A 60 -20.50 -1.90 16.19
C THR A 60 -19.89 -3.30 16.04
N SER A 61 -18.73 -3.41 15.40
CA SER A 61 -18.09 -4.71 15.15
C SER A 61 -17.59 -5.42 16.42
N ILE A 62 -17.32 -4.67 17.48
CA ILE A 62 -16.74 -5.22 18.72
C ILE A 62 -17.79 -5.39 19.82
N ARG A 63 -19.02 -4.93 19.60
CA ARG A 63 -20.08 -4.88 20.61
C ARG A 63 -20.45 -6.26 21.16
N ALA A 64 -20.46 -7.28 20.29
CA ALA A 64 -20.74 -8.66 20.67
C ALA A 64 -19.58 -9.32 21.41
N LEU A 65 -18.35 -8.94 21.09
CA LEU A 65 -17.12 -9.52 21.68
C LEU A 65 -16.80 -8.93 23.05
N TYR A 66 -17.13 -7.65 23.27
CA TYR A 66 -16.85 -6.93 24.51
C TYR A 66 -18.10 -6.29 25.11
N PRO A 67 -19.12 -7.07 25.51
CA PRO A 67 -20.36 -6.54 26.04
C PRO A 67 -20.18 -5.78 27.37
N TRP A 68 -19.09 -6.04 28.10
CA TRP A 68 -18.73 -5.36 29.34
C TRP A 68 -17.97 -4.04 29.14
N LEU A 69 -17.60 -3.67 27.91
CA LEU A 69 -16.97 -2.38 27.66
C LEU A 69 -17.93 -1.27 28.09
N ARG A 70 -17.47 -0.29 28.86
CA ARG A 70 -18.32 0.81 29.36
C ARG A 70 -17.89 2.18 28.87
N HIS A 71 -16.60 2.36 28.61
CA HIS A 71 -16.02 3.67 28.40
C HIS A 71 -14.96 3.66 27.32
N VAL A 72 -15.05 4.59 26.38
CA VAL A 72 -14.14 4.74 25.25
C VAL A 72 -13.64 6.17 25.20
N PHE A 73 -12.32 6.34 25.32
CA PHE A 73 -11.65 7.62 25.11
C PHE A 73 -11.38 7.85 23.63
N ALA A 74 -11.69 9.04 23.14
CA ALA A 74 -11.43 9.47 21.76
C ALA A 74 -10.91 10.92 21.72
N ASP A 75 -10.34 11.33 20.59
CA ASP A 75 -9.89 12.71 20.42
C ASP A 75 -10.99 13.66 19.88
N GLY A 76 -10.65 14.94 19.76
CA GLY A 76 -11.56 15.97 19.26
C GLY A 76 -12.13 15.72 17.86
N GLY A 77 -11.45 14.95 17.00
CA GLY A 77 -11.94 14.61 15.66
C GLY A 77 -13.15 13.67 15.67
N TYR A 78 -13.39 13.00 16.80
CA TYR A 78 -14.57 12.16 17.04
C TYR A 78 -15.75 12.92 17.64
N ALA A 79 -15.62 14.23 17.87
CA ALA A 79 -16.72 15.03 18.39
C ALA A 79 -17.89 15.10 17.37
N GLY A 80 -19.11 14.87 17.86
CA GLY A 80 -20.33 15.06 17.09
C GLY A 80 -21.50 14.24 17.61
N ASP A 81 -22.71 14.76 17.44
CA ASP A 81 -23.94 14.15 17.97
C ASP A 81 -24.20 12.78 17.36
N LYS A 82 -23.97 12.64 16.04
CA LYS A 82 -24.09 11.37 15.32
C LYS A 82 -23.32 10.21 15.98
N LEU A 83 -22.11 10.46 16.47
CA LEU A 83 -21.33 9.41 17.15
C LEU A 83 -21.90 9.12 18.55
N ARG A 84 -22.31 10.14 19.30
CA ARG A 84 -22.95 9.94 20.61
C ARG A 84 -24.24 9.15 20.50
N ASP A 85 -25.08 9.48 19.53
CA ASP A 85 -26.36 8.82 19.30
C ASP A 85 -26.14 7.36 18.92
N ALA A 86 -25.19 7.09 18.01
CA ALA A 86 -24.83 5.74 17.62
C ALA A 86 -24.30 4.91 18.81
N VAL A 87 -23.47 5.49 19.67
CA VAL A 87 -22.97 4.80 20.87
C VAL A 87 -24.08 4.53 21.87
N THR A 88 -24.99 5.47 22.04
CA THR A 88 -26.17 5.31 22.92
C THR A 88 -27.06 4.17 22.41
N ALA A 89 -27.25 4.06 21.09
CA ALA A 89 -27.99 2.97 20.46
C ALA A 89 -27.29 1.61 20.60
N LEU A 90 -25.95 1.57 20.64
CA LEU A 90 -25.18 0.35 20.84
C LEU A 90 -25.26 -0.18 22.29
N GLY A 91 -25.65 0.63 23.27
CA GLY A 91 -25.94 0.21 24.63
C GLY A 91 -25.40 1.16 25.69
N ARG A 92 -25.08 0.63 26.88
CA ARG A 92 -24.59 1.41 28.04
C ARG A 92 -23.09 1.76 27.90
N TRP A 93 -22.73 2.33 26.76
CA TRP A 93 -21.36 2.77 26.46
C TRP A 93 -21.28 4.30 26.58
N THR A 94 -20.13 4.79 27.03
CA THR A 94 -19.84 6.22 27.13
C THR A 94 -18.61 6.54 26.28
N ILE A 95 -18.68 7.63 25.51
CA ILE A 95 -17.52 8.19 24.81
C ILE A 95 -17.12 9.49 25.50
N GLU A 96 -15.86 9.54 25.93
CA GLU A 96 -15.22 10.75 26.42
C GLU A 96 -14.29 11.31 25.34
N ILE A 97 -14.58 12.55 24.94
CA ILE A 97 -13.76 13.29 23.98
C ILE A 97 -12.70 14.05 24.78
N ILE A 98 -11.46 13.59 24.71
CA ILE A 98 -10.32 14.24 25.35
C ILE A 98 -9.90 15.44 24.48
N LYS A 99 -10.26 16.64 24.94
CA LYS A 99 -9.82 17.90 24.33
C LYS A 99 -8.57 18.44 25.02
N ARG A 100 -7.76 19.20 24.29
CA ARG A 100 -6.70 20.01 24.89
C ARG A 100 -7.37 21.15 25.66
N SER A 101 -6.92 21.43 26.87
CA SER A 101 -7.36 22.62 27.60
C SER A 101 -6.73 23.86 26.96
N ASP A 102 -7.54 24.72 26.36
CA ASP A 102 -7.08 25.96 25.70
C ASP A 102 -6.48 26.98 26.69
N ALA A 103 -6.69 26.78 28.00
CA ALA A 103 -6.16 27.63 29.06
C ALA A 103 -4.66 27.46 29.35
N VAL A 104 -4.02 26.38 28.84
CA VAL A 104 -2.61 26.10 29.13
C VAL A 104 -1.73 26.59 27.98
N LYS A 105 -1.01 27.70 28.20
CA LYS A 105 0.10 28.11 27.31
C LYS A 105 1.26 27.13 27.48
N GLY A 106 1.33 26.11 26.62
CA GLY A 106 2.44 25.16 26.58
C GLY A 106 2.07 23.75 26.14
N PHE A 107 3.03 22.83 26.19
CA PHE A 107 2.82 21.40 25.97
C PHE A 107 2.19 20.79 27.23
N ALA A 108 0.88 20.54 27.18
CA ALA A 108 0.18 19.80 28.22
C ALA A 108 0.12 18.32 27.82
N VAL A 109 0.68 17.44 28.64
CA VAL A 109 0.58 15.99 28.44
C VAL A 109 -0.87 15.58 28.65
N LEU A 110 -1.57 15.26 27.57
CA LEU A 110 -2.90 14.66 27.63
C LEU A 110 -2.75 13.21 28.08
N ASN A 111 -3.24 12.93 29.29
CA ASN A 111 -3.13 11.60 29.87
C ASN A 111 -3.80 10.57 28.92
N ARG A 112 -3.10 9.45 28.67
CA ARG A 112 -3.54 8.28 27.87
C ARG A 112 -3.53 8.39 26.33
N ARG A 113 -3.37 9.59 25.75
CA ARG A 113 -3.40 9.76 24.28
C ARG A 113 -2.22 9.11 23.55
N TRP A 114 -1.03 9.13 24.15
CA TRP A 114 0.16 8.55 23.54
C TRP A 114 0.07 7.03 23.34
N VAL A 115 -0.81 6.33 24.07
CA VAL A 115 -0.89 4.86 24.08
C VAL A 115 -1.27 4.33 22.69
N VAL A 116 -2.32 4.88 22.10
CA VAL A 116 -2.80 4.46 20.78
C VAL A 116 -1.86 4.91 19.66
N GLU A 117 -1.26 6.08 19.79
CA GLU A 117 -0.26 6.61 18.86
C GLU A 117 1.01 5.74 18.83
N ARG A 118 1.44 5.22 19.99
CA ARG A 118 2.54 4.25 20.08
C ARG A 118 2.22 2.98 19.30
N THR A 119 1.01 2.45 19.45
CA THR A 119 0.56 1.26 18.70
C THR A 119 0.62 1.52 17.18
N PHE A 120 0.23 2.71 16.72
CA PHE A 120 0.42 3.10 15.32
C PHE A 120 1.91 3.17 14.92
N GLY A 121 2.77 3.70 15.80
CA GLY A 121 4.22 3.70 15.58
C GLY A 121 4.78 2.29 15.38
N TRP A 122 4.39 1.33 16.22
CA TRP A 122 4.79 -0.07 16.09
C TRP A 122 4.25 -0.71 14.80
N LEU A 123 3.00 -0.45 14.42
CA LEU A 123 2.45 -0.93 13.16
C LEU A 123 3.19 -0.35 11.94
N GLY A 124 3.67 0.89 12.04
CA GLY A 124 4.53 1.52 11.04
C GLY A 124 5.87 0.81 10.92
N LEU A 125 6.58 0.65 12.05
CA LEU A 125 7.88 -0.03 12.11
C LEU A 125 7.81 -1.47 11.61
N ALA A 126 6.81 -2.23 12.06
CA ALA A 126 6.60 -3.60 11.58
C ALA A 126 6.37 -3.61 10.06
N SER A 127 5.61 -2.66 9.52
CA SER A 127 5.39 -2.58 8.06
C SER A 127 6.69 -2.30 7.29
N GLU A 128 7.60 -1.52 7.86
CA GLU A 128 8.92 -1.23 7.27
C GLU A 128 9.86 -2.43 7.37
N GLU A 129 9.87 -3.14 8.49
CA GLU A 129 10.62 -4.37 8.69
C GLU A 129 10.13 -5.47 7.74
N TRP A 130 8.81 -5.71 7.67
CA TRP A 130 8.21 -6.61 6.70
C TRP A 130 8.56 -6.20 5.26
N ARG A 131 8.57 -4.90 4.97
CA ARG A 131 9.01 -4.40 3.66
C ARG A 131 10.49 -4.66 3.40
N ALA A 132 11.36 -4.58 4.42
CA ALA A 132 12.78 -4.89 4.27
C ALA A 132 13.01 -6.39 4.04
N LEU A 133 12.17 -7.24 4.64
CA LEU A 133 12.20 -8.70 4.44
C LEU A 133 11.59 -9.14 3.10
N LEU A 134 10.53 -8.47 2.64
CA LEU A 134 9.83 -8.78 1.38
C LEU A 134 10.47 -8.13 0.16
N GLN A 135 11.29 -7.09 0.34
CA GLN A 135 12.22 -6.71 -0.71
C GLN A 135 13.15 -7.89 -0.88
N PRO A 136 13.28 -8.47 -2.10
CA PRO A 136 14.36 -9.39 -2.33
C PRO A 136 15.60 -8.64 -1.90
N ARG A 137 16.30 -9.14 -0.86
CA ARG A 137 17.68 -8.74 -0.62
C ARG A 137 18.26 -8.73 -2.00
N ARG A 138 18.74 -7.57 -2.44
CA ARG A 138 19.55 -7.46 -3.63
C ARG A 138 20.85 -8.17 -3.26
N ILE A 139 20.78 -9.49 -3.09
CA ILE A 139 21.85 -10.40 -3.42
C ILE A 139 22.14 -9.90 -4.83
N SER A 140 23.26 -9.21 -4.97
CA SER A 140 23.88 -9.12 -6.28
C SER A 140 23.99 -10.57 -6.69
N MET A 141 23.02 -11.06 -7.46
CA MET A 141 23.27 -12.15 -8.36
C MET A 141 24.47 -11.63 -9.10
N PRO A 142 25.69 -12.18 -8.92
CA PRO A 142 26.72 -11.88 -9.89
C PRO A 142 26.02 -12.24 -11.19
N HIS A 143 25.92 -11.29 -12.11
CA HIS A 143 25.55 -11.65 -13.46
C HIS A 143 26.45 -12.84 -13.76
N ALA A 144 25.85 -14.03 -13.88
CA ALA A 144 26.50 -15.15 -14.51
C ALA A 144 26.66 -14.68 -15.96
N ARG A 145 27.64 -13.80 -16.15
CA ARG A 145 28.21 -13.43 -17.42
C ARG A 145 28.84 -14.75 -17.81
N PHE A 146 28.17 -15.45 -18.70
CA PHE A 146 28.83 -16.40 -19.57
C PHE A 146 30.20 -15.81 -19.89
N THR A 147 31.24 -16.50 -19.43
CA THR A 147 32.61 -16.04 -19.57
C THR A 147 32.88 -15.85 -21.07
N LYS A 148 33.85 -15.01 -21.44
CA LYS A 148 34.10 -14.71 -22.86
C LYS A 148 34.33 -16.01 -23.65
N GLU A 149 34.98 -16.97 -23.00
CA GLU A 149 35.29 -18.30 -23.48
C GLU A 149 34.03 -19.10 -23.81
N PHE A 150 33.00 -19.06 -22.96
CA PHE A 150 31.73 -19.73 -23.24
C PHE A 150 31.01 -19.13 -24.44
N ARG A 151 31.10 -17.81 -24.61
CA ARG A 151 30.48 -17.09 -25.73
C ARG A 151 31.18 -17.40 -27.05
N ASP A 152 32.50 -17.41 -27.02
CA ASP A 152 33.34 -17.72 -28.18
C ASP A 152 33.16 -19.20 -28.61
N GLU A 153 33.01 -20.11 -27.64
CA GLU A 153 32.75 -21.53 -27.90
C GLU A 153 31.34 -21.77 -28.47
N ALA A 154 30.32 -21.06 -27.96
CA ALA A 154 28.96 -21.13 -28.50
C ALA A 154 28.88 -20.60 -29.94
N VAL A 155 29.65 -19.57 -30.28
CA VAL A 155 29.76 -19.04 -31.65
C VAL A 155 30.50 -20.04 -32.54
N ARG A 156 31.60 -20.64 -32.06
CA ARG A 156 32.33 -21.70 -32.77
C ARG A 156 31.41 -22.88 -33.10
N LEU A 157 30.68 -23.38 -32.11
CA LEU A 157 29.72 -24.49 -32.28
C LEU A 157 28.61 -24.16 -33.28
N ALA A 158 28.08 -22.94 -33.28
CA ALA A 158 27.07 -22.54 -34.25
C ALA A 158 27.62 -22.46 -35.69
N LEU A 159 28.90 -22.12 -35.87
CA LEU A 159 29.53 -22.00 -37.18
C LEU A 159 30.00 -23.34 -37.74
N THR A 160 30.41 -24.30 -36.89
CA THR A 160 30.96 -25.59 -37.34
C THR A 160 29.92 -26.71 -37.40
N SER A 161 28.84 -26.65 -36.63
CA SER A 161 27.85 -27.74 -36.55
C SER A 161 26.76 -27.69 -37.62
N GLY A 162 26.70 -26.63 -38.43
CA GLY A 162 25.61 -26.40 -39.39
C GLY A 162 24.24 -26.15 -38.76
N ARG A 163 24.16 -26.08 -37.43
CA ARG A 163 22.91 -25.85 -36.67
C ARG A 163 22.57 -24.37 -36.61
N SER A 164 21.28 -24.07 -36.63
CA SER A 164 20.81 -22.70 -36.47
C SER A 164 21.08 -22.18 -35.05
N ARG A 165 21.24 -20.86 -34.88
CA ARG A 165 21.47 -20.24 -33.56
C ARG A 165 20.43 -20.62 -32.51
N ARG A 166 19.18 -20.89 -32.92
CA ARG A 166 18.10 -21.29 -32.02
C ARG A 166 18.29 -22.70 -31.47
N GLU A 167 18.78 -23.63 -32.29
CA GLU A 167 19.03 -25.02 -31.87
C GLU A 167 20.21 -25.09 -30.90
N VAL A 168 21.25 -24.31 -31.12
CA VAL A 168 22.39 -24.20 -30.20
C VAL A 168 21.96 -23.59 -28.86
N ALA A 169 21.15 -22.53 -28.87
CA ALA A 169 20.65 -21.89 -27.65
C ALA A 169 19.70 -22.81 -26.84
N ALA A 170 18.90 -23.63 -27.51
CA ALA A 170 18.03 -24.62 -26.87
C ALA A 170 18.83 -25.74 -26.17
N GLY A 171 19.92 -26.21 -26.78
CA GLY A 171 20.81 -27.22 -26.17
C GLY A 171 21.62 -26.69 -24.98
N LEU A 172 21.92 -25.39 -24.94
CA LEU A 172 22.64 -24.72 -23.85
C LEU A 172 21.73 -24.30 -22.68
N GLY A 173 20.47 -24.76 -22.64
CA GLY A 173 19.55 -24.54 -21.51
C GLY A 173 19.02 -23.09 -21.38
N SER A 174 19.19 -22.25 -22.40
CA SER A 174 18.66 -20.88 -22.40
C SER A 174 17.24 -20.87 -22.99
N ALA A 175 16.25 -21.24 -22.19
CA ALA A 175 14.85 -21.17 -22.61
C ALA A 175 14.40 -19.70 -22.75
N CYS A 176 14.41 -19.17 -23.98
CA CYS A 176 13.62 -17.99 -24.31
C CYS A 176 12.13 -18.35 -24.19
N ARG A 177 11.41 -17.75 -23.23
CA ARG A 177 9.95 -17.86 -23.14
C ARG A 177 9.31 -17.31 -24.44
N PRO A 178 8.29 -17.96 -25.00
CA PRO A 178 7.56 -17.41 -26.14
C PRO A 178 6.58 -16.31 -25.66
N CYS A 179 6.62 -15.15 -26.33
CA CYS A 179 5.58 -14.13 -26.21
C CYS A 179 4.29 -14.61 -26.89
N ALA A 180 3.16 -14.28 -26.26
CA ALA A 180 1.80 -14.69 -26.62
C ALA A 180 1.41 -14.41 -28.08
N THR A 181 0.74 -15.40 -28.67
CA THR A 181 0.00 -15.34 -29.93
C THR A 181 -1.29 -14.53 -29.78
N GLY A 182 -1.57 -13.64 -30.74
CA GLY A 182 -2.85 -12.96 -30.92
C GLY A 182 -3.07 -12.52 -32.38
N SER A 183 -3.96 -13.26 -33.06
CA SER A 183 -4.78 -12.94 -34.25
C SER A 183 -4.14 -12.49 -35.57
N THR A 184 -4.13 -13.45 -36.50
CA THR A 184 -4.48 -13.41 -37.94
C THR A 184 -5.05 -12.11 -38.54
N GLY A 185 -4.41 -11.65 -39.62
CA GLY A 185 -4.94 -10.71 -40.61
C GLY A 185 -4.09 -10.73 -41.88
N THR A 186 -4.72 -11.09 -42.98
CA THR A 186 -4.20 -11.45 -44.31
C THR A 186 -3.43 -10.35 -45.05
N ALA A 187 -2.50 -10.80 -45.91
CA ALA A 187 -1.66 -10.02 -46.80
C ALA A 187 -2.43 -9.20 -47.86
N SER A 188 -1.90 -8.02 -48.24
CA SER A 188 -1.77 -7.60 -49.65
C SER A 188 -0.97 -6.29 -49.83
N THR A 189 -0.02 -6.36 -50.78
CA THR A 189 0.48 -5.31 -51.72
C THR A 189 1.27 -4.07 -51.27
N ARG A 190 2.51 -4.00 -51.79
CA ARG A 190 3.34 -2.86 -52.28
C ARG A 190 2.89 -1.44 -51.91
N SER A 191 3.82 -0.60 -51.41
CA SER A 191 4.73 0.20 -52.25
C SER A 191 5.55 1.23 -51.44
N THR A 192 6.71 1.57 -52.01
CA THR A 192 7.37 2.88 -52.04
C THR A 192 8.02 3.48 -50.77
N ILE A 193 9.36 3.51 -50.89
CA ILE A 193 10.36 4.39 -50.29
C ILE A 193 9.88 5.84 -50.11
N HIS A 194 10.08 6.44 -48.92
CA HIS A 194 10.65 7.79 -48.82
C HIS A 194 11.15 8.16 -47.41
N ARG A 195 11.94 9.24 -47.40
CA ARG A 195 13.02 9.59 -46.48
C ARG A 195 12.56 10.15 -45.13
N LYS A 196 13.48 9.99 -44.17
CA LYS A 196 13.71 10.86 -42.99
C LYS A 196 13.34 12.32 -43.25
N THR A 197 12.66 12.95 -42.29
CA THR A 197 13.09 14.23 -41.71
C THR A 197 12.50 14.38 -40.31
N ALA A 198 13.36 14.77 -39.39
CA ALA A 198 13.02 15.20 -38.04
C ALA A 198 12.91 16.73 -38.02
N LYS A 199 12.01 17.29 -37.20
CA LYS A 199 12.26 18.32 -36.17
C LYS A 199 11.12 19.35 -36.01
N ARG A 200 10.87 19.62 -34.72
CA ARG A 200 10.33 20.84 -34.06
C ARG A 200 8.86 21.14 -34.32
N ALA A 201 7.94 21.06 -33.34
CA ALA A 201 7.89 21.68 -32.00
C ALA A 201 7.89 23.21 -32.04
N TRP A 202 6.71 23.78 -31.82
CA TRP A 202 6.46 25.09 -31.21
C TRP A 202 5.30 24.92 -30.23
N PRO A 203 5.30 25.65 -29.12
CA PRO A 203 4.13 26.50 -28.86
C PRO A 203 4.52 27.94 -28.46
N PRO A 204 3.60 28.91 -28.63
CA PRO A 204 3.76 30.31 -28.22
C PRO A 204 3.54 30.42 -26.69
N SER A 205 3.88 31.50 -26.00
CA SER A 205 3.95 32.94 -26.32
C SER A 205 4.96 33.62 -25.42
#